data_AF-Q4W516-F1
#
_entry.id   AF-Q4W516-F1
#
_cell.length_a   1.000
_cell.length_b   1.000
_cell.length_c   1.000
_cell.angle_alpha   90.00
_cell.angle_beta   90.00
_cell.angle_gamma   90.00
#
_symmetry.space_group_name_H-M   'P 1'
#
loop_
_entity.id
_entity.type
_entity.pdbx_description
1 polymer ?
#
loop_
_entity_poly.entity_id
_entity_poly.type
_entity_poly.pdbx_seq_one_letter_code
_entity_poly.pdbx_strand_id
1 'polypeptide(L)'
;MGNAFGRDGVVTKIVEGVVPGGGLITGPIHAAAGNPIHAAQAAVAGFGTLAGAVVGGPVASLAVGAGTTGLQSIFTELGLEDQKKDAAVASLSSGHSEEAAKIVVEAGQQKIRENVHRLSAESGGRRRLRSCHGTYLRAYDWDLKVDMKTGNPESWENWYIEDWKGSVVFKAIHSPGKFLSAHEGSKDVSLVMHHPKSWEMWKPFKNDNGSWSFLSVHGAWLSADVDGRVYTVEKCREWEQFWLEWW
;
A
#
# COMPACT_ATOMS: atom_id res chain seq x y z
N MET A 1 11.29 -17.11 -0.87
CA MET A 1 9.86 -16.87 -1.20
C MET A 1 9.70 -15.38 -1.34
N GLY A 2 9.25 -14.88 -2.50
CA GLY A 2 9.03 -13.44 -2.71
C GLY A 2 7.86 -12.95 -1.86
N ASN A 3 7.97 -11.74 -1.29
CA ASN A 3 6.87 -11.11 -0.56
C ASN A 3 5.86 -10.59 -1.59
N ALA A 4 4.64 -11.15 -1.62
CA ALA A 4 3.58 -10.71 -2.54
C ALA A 4 3.27 -9.20 -2.44
N PHE A 5 3.68 -8.56 -1.33
CA PHE A 5 3.51 -7.14 -1.01
C PHE A 5 4.82 -6.34 -0.99
N GLY A 6 5.95 -6.96 -1.34
CA GLY A 6 7.21 -6.24 -1.57
C GLY A 6 7.15 -5.42 -2.84
N ARG A 7 8.15 -4.56 -3.11
CA ARG A 7 8.21 -3.72 -4.32
C ARG A 7 8.04 -4.53 -5.61
N ASP A 8 8.62 -5.73 -5.63
CA ASP A 8 8.51 -6.66 -6.75
C ASP A 8 7.37 -7.67 -6.62
N GLY A 9 6.64 -7.62 -5.51
CA GLY A 9 5.45 -8.40 -5.27
C GLY A 9 4.35 -8.05 -6.25
N VAL A 10 3.55 -9.05 -6.62
CA VAL A 10 2.49 -8.92 -7.61
C VAL A 10 1.53 -7.80 -7.23
N VAL A 11 1.24 -7.60 -5.95
CA VAL A 11 0.37 -6.52 -5.48
C VAL A 11 0.98 -5.14 -5.77
N THR A 12 2.28 -4.94 -5.52
CA THR A 12 2.92 -3.64 -5.78
C THR A 12 3.08 -3.37 -7.27
N LYS A 13 3.40 -4.39 -8.09
CA LYS A 13 3.44 -4.26 -9.55
C LYS A 13 2.05 -3.94 -10.14
N ILE A 14 1.00 -4.49 -9.56
CA ILE A 14 -0.39 -4.14 -9.91
C ILE A 14 -0.69 -2.69 -9.52
N VAL A 15 -0.17 -2.20 -8.38
CA VAL A 15 -0.36 -0.80 -7.96
C VAL A 15 0.45 0.18 -8.83
N GLU A 16 1.71 -0.12 -9.14
CA GLU A 16 2.62 0.76 -9.88
C GLU A 16 2.39 0.76 -11.41
N GLY A 17 1.87 -0.33 -11.97
CA GLY A 17 1.61 -0.45 -13.42
C GLY A 17 0.31 0.20 -13.90
N VAL A 18 -0.55 0.69 -13.00
CA VAL A 18 -1.99 0.94 -13.29
C VAL A 18 -2.44 2.40 -13.14
N VAL A 19 -1.58 3.35 -12.74
CA VAL A 19 -2.00 4.75 -12.57
C VAL A 19 -0.99 5.69 -13.25
N PRO A 20 -1.35 6.28 -14.40
CA PRO A 20 -2.39 7.30 -14.47
C PRO A 20 -3.69 6.83 -15.14
N GLY A 21 -4.77 6.72 -14.35
CA GLY A 21 -6.16 6.74 -14.85
C GLY A 21 -7.05 5.50 -14.65
N GLY A 22 -6.63 4.42 -13.96
CA GLY A 22 -7.31 3.12 -14.09
C GLY A 22 -7.73 2.39 -12.80
N GLY A 23 -9.03 2.32 -12.53
CA GLY A 23 -9.77 1.09 -12.21
C GLY A 23 -9.56 0.32 -10.90
N LEU A 24 -8.36 0.27 -10.30
CA LEU A 24 -8.06 -0.66 -9.20
C LEU A 24 -8.11 -0.03 -7.81
N ILE A 25 -7.91 1.29 -7.69
CA ILE A 25 -8.27 2.02 -6.46
C ILE A 25 -9.80 2.12 -6.34
N THR A 26 -10.50 2.13 -7.47
CA THR A 26 -11.96 2.12 -7.48
C THR A 26 -12.56 0.73 -7.24
N GLY A 27 -11.80 -0.37 -7.32
CA GLY A 27 -12.33 -1.73 -7.10
C GLY A 27 -12.98 -1.89 -5.70
N PRO A 28 -12.27 -1.56 -4.61
CA PRO A 28 -12.84 -1.54 -3.26
C PRO A 28 -13.90 -0.44 -3.06
N ILE A 29 -13.82 0.68 -3.79
CA ILE A 29 -14.78 1.80 -3.71
C ILE A 29 -16.09 1.48 -4.48
N HIS A 30 -16.02 0.69 -5.56
CA HIS A 30 -17.17 0.15 -6.28
C HIS A 30 -17.79 -1.05 -5.56
N ALA A 31 -16.99 -1.82 -4.81
CA ALA A 31 -17.50 -2.82 -3.87
C ALA A 31 -18.33 -2.17 -2.75
N ALA A 32 -17.94 -0.98 -2.28
CA ALA A 32 -18.73 -0.18 -1.33
C ALA A 32 -19.99 0.44 -1.97
N ALA A 33 -20.06 0.56 -3.29
CA ALA A 33 -21.23 1.01 -4.04
C ALA A 33 -22.25 -0.12 -4.37
N GLY A 34 -22.11 -1.30 -3.74
CA GLY A 34 -23.10 -2.37 -3.83
C GLY A 34 -23.06 -3.20 -5.11
N ASN A 35 -21.96 -3.16 -5.88
CA ASN A 35 -21.81 -3.98 -7.09
C ASN A 35 -20.64 -4.98 -6.99
N PRO A 36 -20.84 -6.15 -6.35
CA PRO A 36 -19.80 -7.15 -6.17
C PRO A 36 -19.26 -7.72 -7.50
N ILE A 37 -20.06 -7.67 -8.57
CA ILE A 37 -19.68 -8.14 -9.90
C ILE A 37 -18.61 -7.24 -10.52
N HIS A 38 -18.76 -5.92 -10.43
CA HIS A 38 -17.74 -4.97 -10.91
C HIS A 38 -16.44 -5.04 -10.11
N ALA A 39 -16.53 -5.30 -8.80
CA ALA A 39 -15.36 -5.49 -7.95
C ALA A 39 -14.58 -6.77 -8.32
N ALA A 40 -15.29 -7.87 -8.58
CA ALA A 40 -14.70 -9.11 -9.07
C ALA A 40 -14.09 -8.93 -10.48
N GLN A 41 -14.78 -8.22 -11.39
CA GLN A 41 -14.26 -7.90 -12.72
C GLN A 41 -12.97 -7.07 -12.65
N ALA A 42 -12.91 -6.05 -11.80
CA ALA A 42 -11.71 -5.22 -11.63
C ALA A 42 -10.55 -6.01 -11.00
N ALA A 43 -10.84 -6.89 -10.03
CA ALA A 43 -9.85 -7.79 -9.45
C ALA A 43 -9.31 -8.78 -10.50
N VAL A 44 -10.19 -9.45 -11.26
CA VAL A 44 -9.81 -10.40 -12.30
C VAL A 44 -9.07 -9.73 -13.46
N ALA A 45 -9.50 -8.53 -13.89
CA ALA A 45 -8.78 -7.75 -14.90
C ALA A 45 -7.38 -7.31 -14.41
N GLY A 46 -7.21 -7.07 -13.11
CA GLY A 46 -5.91 -6.81 -12.49
C GLY A 46 -4.96 -8.01 -12.45
N PHE A 47 -5.50 -9.23 -12.41
CA PHE A 47 -4.71 -10.47 -12.44
C PHE A 47 -4.55 -11.08 -13.85
N GLY A 48 -5.43 -10.73 -14.80
CA GLY A 48 -5.55 -11.38 -16.11
C GLY A 48 -4.80 -10.74 -17.28
N THR A 49 -4.14 -9.59 -17.11
CA THR A 49 -3.47 -8.87 -18.23
C THR A 49 -2.15 -9.51 -18.71
N LEU A 50 -1.78 -10.70 -18.23
CA LEU A 50 -0.65 -11.48 -18.77
C LEU A 50 -1.03 -12.57 -19.78
N ALA A 51 -2.30 -12.70 -20.18
CA ALA A 51 -2.69 -13.61 -21.25
C ALA A 51 -3.81 -13.04 -22.14
N GLY A 52 -3.43 -12.60 -23.35
CA GLY A 52 -4.29 -12.60 -24.54
C GLY A 52 -5.52 -11.69 -24.54
N ALA A 53 -5.39 -10.52 -25.16
CA ALA A 53 -6.54 -9.74 -25.62
C ALA A 53 -7.35 -10.54 -26.67
N VAL A 54 -8.53 -11.04 -26.28
CA VAL A 54 -9.57 -11.50 -27.23
C VAL A 54 -10.94 -10.99 -26.79
N VAL A 55 -11.31 -9.88 -27.41
CA VAL A 55 -12.62 -9.47 -27.94
C VAL A 55 -13.86 -10.27 -27.49
N GLY A 56 -14.75 -9.60 -26.75
CA GLY A 56 -16.21 -9.66 -26.93
C GLY A 56 -17.00 -10.75 -26.19
N GLY A 57 -17.59 -10.41 -25.03
CA GLY A 57 -18.70 -11.18 -24.42
C GLY A 57 -18.58 -11.37 -22.90
N PRO A 58 -19.71 -11.55 -22.17
CA PRO A 58 -19.78 -11.36 -20.72
C PRO A 58 -19.05 -12.47 -19.94
N VAL A 59 -17.95 -12.09 -19.28
CA VAL A 59 -17.30 -12.52 -18.00
C VAL A 59 -17.25 -14.00 -17.58
N ALA A 60 -18.06 -14.90 -18.14
CA ALA A 60 -18.07 -16.32 -17.82
C ALA A 60 -16.84 -17.09 -18.33
N SER A 61 -16.03 -16.54 -19.22
CA SER A 61 -14.95 -17.30 -19.88
C SER A 61 -13.60 -17.32 -19.13
N LEU A 62 -13.36 -16.44 -18.15
CA LEU A 62 -12.07 -16.43 -17.44
C LEU A 62 -11.99 -17.41 -16.26
N ALA A 63 -13.12 -17.88 -15.72
CA ALA A 63 -13.14 -18.96 -14.74
C ALA A 63 -13.24 -20.36 -15.36
N VAL A 64 -13.70 -20.48 -16.61
CA VAL A 64 -14.00 -21.78 -17.25
C VAL A 64 -12.76 -22.48 -17.82
N GLY A 65 -11.65 -21.77 -18.00
CA GLY A 65 -10.37 -22.35 -18.47
C GLY A 65 -9.34 -22.63 -17.37
N ALA A 66 -9.47 -22.00 -16.20
CA ALA A 66 -8.59 -22.24 -15.07
C ALA A 66 -9.02 -23.53 -14.38
N GLY A 67 -8.47 -24.66 -14.82
CA GLY A 67 -8.52 -25.90 -14.05
C GLY A 67 -8.04 -25.65 -12.61
N THR A 68 -8.26 -26.61 -11.72
CA THR A 68 -7.90 -26.54 -10.30
C THR A 68 -6.46 -26.04 -10.04
N THR A 69 -5.55 -26.22 -10.99
CA THR A 69 -4.18 -25.69 -11.00
C THR A 69 -4.09 -24.16 -10.95
N GLY A 70 -4.98 -23.42 -11.64
CA GLY A 70 -4.99 -21.96 -11.65
C GLY A 70 -5.43 -21.33 -10.32
N LEU A 71 -6.37 -21.97 -9.62
CA LEU A 71 -6.77 -21.50 -8.28
C LEU A 71 -5.66 -21.75 -7.24
N GLN A 72 -4.94 -22.86 -7.35
CA GLN A 72 -3.85 -23.17 -6.43
C GLN A 72 -2.70 -22.16 -6.49
N SER A 73 -2.37 -21.62 -7.68
CA SER A 73 -1.36 -20.55 -7.78
C SER A 73 -1.84 -19.27 -7.09
N ILE A 74 -3.08 -18.86 -7.33
CA ILE A 74 -3.70 -17.69 -6.66
C ILE A 74 -3.69 -17.86 -5.14
N PHE A 75 -4.07 -19.04 -4.66
CA PHE A 75 -4.11 -19.34 -3.23
C PHE A 75 -2.73 -19.35 -2.57
N THR A 76 -1.72 -19.85 -3.28
CA THR A 76 -0.33 -19.85 -2.84
C THR A 76 0.21 -18.42 -2.77
N GLU A 77 -0.07 -17.62 -3.80
CA GLU A 77 0.41 -16.24 -3.90
C GLU A 77 -0.24 -15.32 -2.85
N LEU A 78 -1.54 -15.49 -2.62
CA LEU A 78 -2.25 -14.78 -1.55
C LEU A 78 -1.93 -15.35 -0.16
N GLY A 79 -1.31 -16.54 -0.06
CA GLY A 79 -1.07 -17.20 1.22
C GLY A 79 -2.37 -17.38 2.02
N LEU A 80 -3.43 -17.83 1.33
CA LEU A 80 -4.72 -18.10 1.97
C LEU A 80 -4.60 -19.28 2.94
N GLU A 81 -5.46 -19.28 3.96
CA GLU A 81 -5.62 -20.41 4.87
C GLU A 81 -6.26 -21.60 4.15
N ASP A 82 -5.83 -22.82 4.49
CA ASP A 82 -6.27 -24.04 3.82
C ASP A 82 -7.80 -24.22 3.87
N GLN A 83 -8.45 -23.83 4.97
CA GLN A 83 -9.90 -23.87 5.10
C GLN A 83 -10.63 -23.06 4.00
N LYS A 84 -10.12 -21.87 3.64
CA LYS A 84 -10.72 -21.03 2.60
C LYS A 84 -10.47 -21.59 1.20
N LYS A 85 -9.29 -22.19 0.99
CA LYS A 85 -8.97 -22.90 -0.26
C LYS A 85 -9.91 -24.08 -0.45
N ASP A 86 -10.06 -24.91 0.58
CA ASP A 86 -10.92 -26.10 0.55
C ASP A 86 -12.39 -25.74 0.31
N ALA A 87 -12.88 -24.68 0.96
CA ALA A 87 -14.24 -24.19 0.74
C ALA A 87 -14.48 -23.69 -0.69
N ALA A 88 -13.51 -22.97 -1.27
CA ALA A 88 -13.60 -22.50 -2.65
C ALA A 88 -13.54 -23.67 -3.66
N VAL A 89 -12.64 -24.64 -3.44
CA VAL A 89 -12.52 -25.85 -4.26
C VAL A 89 -13.79 -26.71 -4.18
N ALA A 90 -14.36 -26.87 -2.98
CA ALA A 90 -15.61 -27.62 -2.78
C ALA A 90 -16.80 -26.94 -3.47
N SER A 91 -16.90 -25.62 -3.38
CA SER A 91 -17.94 -24.83 -4.05
C SER A 91 -17.83 -24.95 -5.57
N LEU A 92 -16.61 -24.84 -6.11
CA LEU A 92 -16.36 -25.02 -7.54
C LEU A 92 -16.68 -26.43 -8.01
N SER A 93 -16.27 -27.45 -7.25
CA SER A 93 -16.53 -28.86 -7.56
C SER A 93 -18.03 -29.20 -7.56
N SER A 94 -18.83 -28.40 -6.84
CA SER A 94 -20.30 -28.52 -6.79
C SER A 94 -21.02 -27.71 -7.87
N GLY A 95 -20.29 -27.04 -8.78
CA GLY A 95 -20.86 -26.17 -9.80
C GLY A 95 -21.26 -24.77 -9.31
N HIS A 96 -20.97 -24.42 -8.05
CA HIS A 96 -21.24 -23.10 -7.46
C HIS A 96 -20.07 -22.13 -7.71
N SER A 97 -19.82 -21.81 -8.99
CA SER A 97 -18.69 -20.96 -9.40
C SER A 97 -18.72 -19.55 -8.81
N GLU A 98 -19.91 -18.94 -8.69
CA GLU A 98 -20.07 -17.61 -8.08
C GLU A 98 -19.70 -17.60 -6.59
N GLU A 99 -20.12 -18.62 -5.84
CA GLU A 99 -19.78 -18.76 -4.42
C GLU A 99 -18.28 -19.02 -4.24
N ALA A 100 -17.68 -19.87 -5.08
CA ALA A 100 -16.24 -20.08 -5.08
C ALA A 100 -15.48 -18.75 -5.31
N ALA A 101 -15.88 -17.98 -6.32
CA ALA A 101 -15.27 -16.67 -6.61
C ALA A 101 -15.43 -15.69 -5.43
N LYS A 102 -16.61 -15.64 -4.81
CA LYS A 102 -16.86 -14.82 -3.62
C LYS A 102 -15.93 -15.20 -2.47
N ILE A 103 -15.77 -16.50 -2.17
CA ILE A 103 -14.86 -16.98 -1.13
C ILE A 103 -13.43 -16.53 -1.41
N VAL A 104 -12.95 -16.68 -2.65
CA VAL A 104 -11.59 -16.26 -3.04
C VAL A 104 -11.40 -14.75 -2.87
N VAL A 105 -12.36 -13.95 -3.32
CA VAL A 105 -12.32 -12.47 -3.21
C VAL A 105 -12.33 -12.02 -1.75
N GLU A 106 -13.25 -12.56 -0.94
CA GLU A 106 -13.35 -12.22 0.50
C GLU A 106 -12.08 -12.60 1.26
N ALA A 107 -11.53 -13.80 1.00
CA ALA A 107 -10.29 -14.26 1.61
C ALA A 107 -9.09 -13.41 1.18
N GLY A 108 -8.99 -13.05 -0.10
CA GLY A 108 -7.97 -12.13 -0.61
C GLY A 108 -8.05 -10.75 0.02
N GLN A 109 -9.25 -10.18 0.13
CA GLN A 109 -9.46 -8.88 0.80
C GLN A 109 -9.08 -8.93 2.28
N GLN A 110 -9.45 -10.02 2.97
CA GLN A 110 -9.09 -10.22 4.38
C GLN A 110 -7.57 -10.26 4.56
N LYS A 111 -6.86 -11.02 3.72
CA LYS A 111 -5.40 -11.08 3.75
C LYS A 111 -4.75 -9.73 3.49
N ILE A 112 -5.26 -8.98 2.51
CA ILE A 112 -4.77 -7.62 2.22
C ILE A 112 -4.95 -6.73 3.46
N ARG A 113 -6.13 -6.74 4.11
CA ARG A 113 -6.36 -5.99 5.35
C ARG A 113 -5.36 -6.38 6.45
N GLU A 114 -5.18 -7.67 6.69
CA GLU A 114 -4.23 -8.19 7.69
C GLU A 114 -2.79 -7.73 7.41
N ASN A 115 -2.35 -7.81 6.15
CA ASN A 115 -1.01 -7.38 5.77
C ASN A 115 -0.82 -5.88 5.92
N VAL A 116 -1.83 -5.08 5.53
CA VAL A 116 -1.78 -3.63 5.68
C VAL A 116 -1.72 -3.25 7.17
N HIS A 117 -2.51 -3.89 8.04
CA HIS A 117 -2.42 -3.73 9.49
C HIS A 117 -1.06 -4.15 10.06
N ARG A 118 -0.53 -5.28 9.59
CA ARG A 118 0.78 -5.78 10.02
C ARG A 118 1.89 -4.79 9.65
N LEU A 119 1.87 -4.25 8.42
CA LEU A 119 2.85 -3.28 7.94
C LEU A 119 2.77 -1.96 8.72
N SER A 120 1.56 -1.45 8.98
CA SER A 120 1.40 -0.23 9.77
C SER A 120 1.89 -0.40 11.21
N ALA A 121 1.51 -1.51 11.87
CA ALA A 121 2.00 -1.85 13.20
C ALA A 121 3.54 -2.03 13.23
N GLU A 122 4.12 -2.68 12.23
CA GLU A 122 5.57 -2.93 12.14
C GLU A 122 6.37 -1.63 11.92
N SER A 123 5.86 -0.71 11.10
CA SER A 123 6.49 0.61 10.87
C SER A 123 6.35 1.57 12.06
N GLY A 124 5.43 1.29 12.99
CA GLY A 124 5.13 2.14 14.14
C GLY A 124 6.25 2.26 15.16
N GLY A 125 6.05 3.16 16.12
CA GLY A 125 6.89 3.37 17.30
C GLY A 125 7.74 4.65 17.26
N ARG A 126 8.77 4.69 18.11
CA ARG A 126 9.76 5.76 18.19
C ARG A 126 10.82 5.56 17.12
N ARG A 127 10.71 6.30 16.01
CA ARG A 127 11.56 6.09 14.83
C ARG A 127 12.28 7.35 14.37
N ARG A 128 13.40 7.16 13.70
CA ARG A 128 14.01 8.12 12.76
C ARG A 128 13.83 7.57 11.35
N LEU A 129 13.62 8.47 10.39
CA LEU A 129 13.56 8.11 8.98
C LEU A 129 14.87 8.52 8.31
N ARG A 130 15.74 7.56 8.00
CA ARG A 130 16.97 7.79 7.24
C ARG A 130 16.74 7.53 5.76
N SER A 131 17.03 8.47 4.87
CA SER A 131 16.93 8.29 3.42
C SER A 131 18.09 7.45 2.85
N CYS A 132 18.01 7.11 1.56
CA CYS A 132 19.12 6.51 0.81
C CYS A 132 20.38 7.41 0.77
N HIS A 133 20.23 8.72 1.01
CA HIS A 133 21.33 9.68 1.04
C HIS A 133 22.03 9.78 2.40
N GLY A 134 21.60 8.99 3.40
CA GLY A 134 22.13 9.09 4.76
C GLY A 134 21.70 10.36 5.50
N THR A 135 20.64 11.02 5.02
CA THR A 135 20.01 12.17 5.66
C THR A 135 18.77 11.76 6.43
N TYR A 136 18.35 12.57 7.41
CA TYR A 136 17.25 12.25 8.32
C TYR A 136 16.09 13.24 8.17
N LEU A 137 14.87 12.73 8.10
CA LEU A 137 13.67 13.58 8.05
C LEU A 137 13.57 14.40 9.35
N ARG A 138 13.60 15.73 9.24
CA ARG A 138 13.54 16.66 10.36
C ARG A 138 12.25 17.50 10.29
N ALA A 139 11.66 17.75 11.45
CA ALA A 139 10.55 18.68 11.62
C ALA A 139 11.05 20.04 12.14
N TYR A 140 10.52 21.15 11.63
CA TYR A 140 10.70 22.49 12.22
C TYR A 140 9.39 23.04 12.75
N ASP A 141 9.40 23.46 14.01
CA ASP A 141 8.20 23.90 14.71
C ASP A 141 7.72 25.29 14.28
N TRP A 142 8.64 26.23 14.12
CA TRP A 142 8.39 27.65 13.87
C TRP A 142 7.83 27.92 12.46
N ASP A 143 8.28 27.14 11.48
CA ASP A 143 7.93 27.32 10.06
C ASP A 143 6.95 26.28 9.51
N LEU A 144 6.55 25.29 10.32
CA LEU A 144 5.75 24.13 9.88
C LEU A 144 6.36 23.38 8.68
N LYS A 145 7.68 23.42 8.55
CA LYS A 145 8.43 22.81 7.44
C LYS A 145 9.03 21.48 7.86
N VAL A 146 9.32 20.67 6.84
CA VAL A 146 10.17 19.50 6.95
C VAL A 146 11.30 19.59 5.94
N ASP A 147 12.46 19.05 6.30
CA ASP A 147 13.61 18.92 5.43
C ASP A 147 14.38 17.64 5.78
N MET A 148 15.47 17.38 5.07
CA MET A 148 16.40 16.31 5.39
C MET A 148 17.67 16.87 6.00
N LYS A 149 17.96 16.50 7.24
CA LYS A 149 19.21 16.84 7.94
C LYS A 149 20.34 15.90 7.53
N THR A 150 21.49 16.48 7.17
CA THR A 150 22.75 15.74 6.99
C THR A 150 23.47 15.52 8.32
N GLY A 151 24.20 14.40 8.44
CA GLY A 151 25.05 14.11 9.59
C GLY A 151 24.31 13.37 10.71
N ASN A 152 24.72 13.59 11.95
CA ASN A 152 24.15 12.88 13.10
C ASN A 152 22.73 13.41 13.40
N PRO A 153 21.74 12.52 13.55
CA PRO A 153 20.41 12.93 13.97
C PRO A 153 20.44 13.39 15.42
N GLU A 154 19.71 14.45 15.70
CA GLU A 154 19.40 14.97 17.01
C GLU A 154 17.92 14.69 17.31
N SER A 155 17.36 15.43 18.25
CA SER A 155 16.01 15.18 18.73
C SER A 155 14.93 15.66 17.76
N TRP A 156 15.24 16.59 16.84
CA TRP A 156 14.32 17.10 15.80
C TRP A 156 14.08 16.12 14.63
N GLU A 157 14.94 15.12 14.49
CA GLU A 157 14.83 14.03 13.51
C GLU A 157 14.07 12.82 14.07
N ASN A 158 13.67 12.89 15.34
CA ASN A 158 12.92 11.85 16.01
C ASN A 158 11.42 12.05 15.77
N TRP A 159 10.74 10.96 15.43
CA TRP A 159 9.30 10.92 15.16
C TRP A 159 8.62 9.84 16.00
N TYR A 160 7.35 10.09 16.34
CA TYR A 160 6.40 9.04 16.69
C TYR A 160 5.66 8.63 15.42
N ILE A 161 5.77 7.38 15.02
CA ILE A 161 4.95 6.77 13.97
C ILE A 161 3.82 6.02 14.67
N GLU A 162 2.61 6.58 14.62
CA GLU A 162 1.44 5.97 15.26
C GLU A 162 0.70 5.11 14.21
N ASP A 163 0.27 3.91 14.59
CA ASP A 163 -0.56 3.03 13.74
C ASP A 163 -2.03 3.46 13.80
N TRP A 164 -2.63 3.60 12.61
CA TRP A 164 -4.00 4.03 12.38
C TRP A 164 -4.71 3.02 11.48
N LYS A 165 -4.83 1.78 11.96
CA LYS A 165 -5.63 0.72 11.34
C LYS A 165 -5.25 0.47 9.87
N GLY A 166 -3.95 0.35 9.60
CA GLY A 166 -3.44 0.09 8.25
C GLY A 166 -2.85 1.31 7.54
N SER A 167 -2.97 2.48 8.14
CA SER A 167 -2.18 3.67 7.80
C SER A 167 -1.32 4.06 8.99
N VAL A 168 -0.41 5.00 8.79
CA VAL A 168 0.36 5.62 9.85
C VAL A 168 0.30 7.13 9.75
N VAL A 169 0.55 7.79 10.87
CA VAL A 169 0.79 9.24 10.93
C VAL A 169 2.17 9.48 11.53
N PHE A 170 2.86 10.49 11.02
CA PHE A 170 4.16 10.92 11.56
C PHE A 170 3.95 12.12 12.46
N LYS A 171 4.22 11.97 13.75
CA LYS A 171 4.07 13.02 14.75
C LYS A 171 5.43 13.51 15.22
N ALA A 172 5.67 14.80 15.04
CA ALA A 172 6.93 15.44 15.42
C ALA A 172 7.06 15.52 16.95
N ILE A 173 8.24 15.22 17.49
CA ILE A 173 8.47 15.18 18.94
C ILE A 173 8.58 16.57 19.55
N HIS A 174 9.34 17.45 18.89
CA HIS A 174 9.53 18.84 19.32
C HIS A 174 8.37 19.75 18.91
N SER A 175 7.29 19.17 18.42
CA SER A 175 6.10 19.90 18.01
C SER A 175 4.86 19.09 18.37
N PRO A 176 4.52 19.00 19.67
CA PRO A 176 3.35 18.26 20.11
C PRO A 176 2.10 18.68 19.32
N GLY A 177 1.39 17.69 18.76
CA GLY A 177 0.20 17.92 17.94
C GLY A 177 0.47 18.30 16.48
N LYS A 178 1.73 18.24 16.01
CA LYS A 178 2.05 18.44 14.59
C LYS A 178 2.29 17.14 13.85
N PHE A 179 1.69 17.03 12.67
CA PHE A 179 1.72 15.83 11.84
C PHE A 179 2.26 16.13 10.44
N LEU A 180 2.96 15.17 9.83
CA LEU A 180 3.40 15.23 8.44
C LEU A 180 2.20 15.06 7.49
N SER A 181 1.93 16.06 6.66
CA SER A 181 0.85 16.07 5.69
C SER A 181 1.38 16.16 4.26
N ALA A 182 0.80 15.39 3.35
CA ALA A 182 0.89 15.63 1.91
C ALA A 182 -0.26 16.56 1.50
N HIS A 183 0.00 17.54 0.65
CA HIS A 183 -1.03 18.47 0.18
C HIS A 183 -1.68 17.98 -1.12
N GLU A 184 -3.00 18.08 -1.21
CA GLU A 184 -3.73 17.69 -2.42
C GLU A 184 -3.34 18.58 -3.61
N GLY A 185 -3.00 17.97 -4.75
CA GLY A 185 -2.68 18.70 -5.98
C GLY A 185 -1.32 19.41 -5.97
N SER A 186 -0.53 19.32 -4.89
CA SER A 186 0.86 19.80 -4.86
C SER A 186 1.81 18.66 -4.50
N LYS A 187 3.11 18.89 -4.74
CA LYS A 187 4.16 17.95 -4.30
C LYS A 187 4.61 18.24 -2.87
N ASP A 188 4.09 19.28 -2.24
CA ASP A 188 4.61 19.78 -0.98
C ASP A 188 4.24 18.85 0.17
N VAL A 189 5.16 18.76 1.11
CA VAL A 189 4.98 18.09 2.39
C VAL A 189 5.28 19.11 3.48
N SER A 190 4.39 19.21 4.47
CA SER A 190 4.56 20.15 5.58
C SER A 190 4.04 19.55 6.89
N LEU A 191 4.21 20.29 7.97
CA LEU A 191 3.55 20.00 9.24
C LEU A 191 2.19 20.70 9.31
N VAL A 192 1.21 20.05 9.93
CA VAL A 192 -0.09 20.65 10.26
C VAL A 192 -0.36 20.53 11.76
N MET A 193 -1.12 21.47 12.35
CA MET A 193 -1.31 21.59 13.80
C MET A 193 -2.63 20.99 14.34
N HIS A 194 -3.25 20.06 13.60
CA HIS A 194 -4.58 19.55 13.93
C HIS A 194 -4.59 18.03 14.08
N HIS A 195 -5.68 17.50 14.65
CA HIS A 195 -5.93 16.07 14.64
C HIS A 195 -5.79 15.52 13.21
N PRO A 196 -5.12 14.38 13.04
CA PRO A 196 -4.85 13.83 11.71
C PRO A 196 -6.19 13.56 11.02
N LYS A 197 -6.35 14.17 9.85
CA LYS A 197 -7.39 13.87 8.87
C LYS A 197 -6.79 12.90 7.86
N SER A 198 -7.46 12.72 6.72
CA SER A 198 -6.96 11.84 5.67
C SER A 198 -5.61 12.28 5.11
N TRP A 199 -5.30 13.58 5.05
CA TRP A 199 -4.09 14.10 4.39
C TRP A 199 -2.79 13.81 5.15
N GLU A 200 -2.89 13.56 6.45
CA GLU A 200 -1.79 13.16 7.33
C GLU A 200 -1.58 11.64 7.38
N MET A 201 -2.42 10.87 6.68
CA MET A 201 -2.35 9.41 6.64
C MET A 201 -1.42 8.94 5.53
N TRP A 202 -0.52 8.03 5.89
CA TRP A 202 0.43 7.41 4.99
C TRP A 202 0.28 5.90 5.04
N LYS A 203 0.28 5.24 3.89
CA LYS A 203 0.32 3.78 3.81
C LYS A 203 1.77 3.32 3.76
N PRO A 204 2.24 2.55 4.74
CA PRO A 204 3.61 2.04 4.74
C PRO A 204 3.73 0.79 3.89
N PHE A 205 4.82 0.71 3.12
CA PHE A 205 5.21 -0.43 2.32
C PHE A 205 6.62 -0.84 2.71
N LYS A 206 6.85 -2.13 2.93
CA LYS A 206 8.18 -2.65 3.25
C LYS A 206 8.82 -3.23 1.97
N ASN A 207 9.98 -2.68 1.62
CA ASN A 207 10.75 -3.10 0.45
C ASN A 207 11.58 -4.37 0.75
N ASP A 208 12.01 -5.06 -0.30
CA ASP A 208 12.76 -6.32 -0.17
C ASP A 208 14.16 -6.13 0.46
N ASN A 209 14.73 -4.92 0.34
CA ASN A 209 15.98 -4.53 1.02
C ASN A 209 15.79 -4.10 2.49
N GLY A 210 14.57 -4.23 3.03
CA GLY A 210 14.23 -3.86 4.40
C GLY A 210 13.96 -2.37 4.64
N SER A 211 14.06 -1.52 3.60
CA SER A 211 13.62 -0.13 3.67
C SER A 211 12.08 -0.03 3.63
N TRP A 212 11.58 1.17 3.84
CA TRP A 212 10.16 1.50 3.86
C TRP A 212 9.86 2.63 2.88
N SER A 213 8.69 2.57 2.27
CA SER A 213 8.14 3.63 1.43
C SER A 213 6.75 4.00 1.93
N PHE A 214 6.39 5.27 1.79
CA PHE A 214 5.16 5.80 2.37
C PHE A 214 4.32 6.48 1.30
N LEU A 215 3.14 5.91 1.02
CA LEU A 215 2.21 6.42 0.02
C LEU A 215 1.16 7.32 0.70
N SER A 216 1.05 8.56 0.26
CA SER A 216 0.01 9.47 0.74
C SER A 216 -1.38 9.03 0.27
N VAL A 217 -2.43 9.59 0.87
CA VAL A 217 -3.82 9.39 0.39
C VAL A 217 -4.05 9.90 -1.03
N HIS A 218 -3.16 10.76 -1.56
CA HIS A 218 -3.24 11.31 -2.91
C HIS A 218 -2.54 10.43 -3.97
N GLY A 219 -2.04 9.24 -3.58
CA GLY A 219 -1.38 8.32 -4.52
C GLY A 219 0.05 8.72 -4.88
N ALA A 220 0.69 9.57 -4.07
CA ALA A 220 2.06 9.99 -4.26
C ALA A 220 2.96 9.56 -3.09
N TRP A 221 4.18 9.12 -3.39
CA TRP A 221 5.17 8.59 -2.46
C TRP A 221 5.98 9.70 -1.80
N LEU A 222 6.20 9.61 -0.49
CA LEU A 222 7.14 10.47 0.23
C LEU A 222 8.56 10.29 -0.34
N SER A 223 9.22 11.38 -0.69
CA SER A 223 10.53 11.43 -1.33
C SER A 223 11.48 12.34 -0.57
N ALA A 224 12.76 11.95 -0.50
CA ALA A 224 13.84 12.73 0.07
C ALA A 224 14.90 13.04 -1.00
N ASP A 225 15.05 14.31 -1.34
CA ASP A 225 16.02 14.79 -2.32
C ASP A 225 17.43 14.90 -1.71
N VAL A 226 18.46 14.86 -2.56
CA VAL A 226 19.86 15.09 -2.19
C VAL A 226 20.09 16.52 -1.68
N ASP A 227 19.31 17.49 -2.17
CA ASP A 227 19.34 18.89 -1.75
C ASP A 227 18.70 19.14 -0.37
N GLY A 228 18.20 18.08 0.28
CA GLY A 228 17.52 18.16 1.57
C GLY A 228 16.04 18.48 1.50
N ARG A 229 15.47 18.59 0.30
CA ARG A 229 14.02 18.81 0.11
C ARG A 229 13.22 17.53 0.37
N VAL A 230 12.02 17.70 0.89
CA VAL A 230 11.04 16.62 1.12
C VAL A 230 9.78 16.96 0.35
N TYR A 231 9.31 16.03 -0.48
CA TYR A 231 8.14 16.23 -1.33
C TYR A 231 7.49 14.88 -1.65
N THR A 232 6.43 14.89 -2.46
CA THR A 232 5.82 13.67 -2.99
C THR A 232 6.04 13.47 -4.49
N VAL A 233 6.12 12.21 -4.93
CA VAL A 233 6.27 11.82 -6.34
C VAL A 233 5.37 10.66 -6.72
N GLU A 234 5.05 10.54 -8.00
CA GLU A 234 4.18 9.47 -8.51
C GLU A 234 4.85 8.09 -8.52
N LYS A 235 6.18 8.02 -8.65
CA LYS A 235 6.92 6.76 -8.83
C LYS A 235 7.82 6.47 -7.65
N CYS A 236 7.72 5.27 -7.08
CA CYS A 236 8.61 4.80 -6.03
C CYS A 236 9.95 4.30 -6.62
N ARG A 237 11.02 5.04 -6.35
CA ARG A 237 12.39 4.71 -6.75
C ARG A 237 13.25 4.57 -5.49
N GLU A 238 14.53 4.92 -5.60
CA GLU A 238 15.47 4.84 -4.48
C GLU A 238 15.26 5.96 -3.46
N TRP A 239 14.84 7.15 -3.91
CA TRP A 239 14.71 8.35 -3.08
C TRP A 239 13.46 8.34 -2.20
N GLU A 240 12.51 7.47 -2.51
CA GLU A 240 11.28 7.22 -1.76
C GLU A 240 11.44 6.09 -0.73
N GLN A 241 12.70 5.67 -0.48
CA GLN A 241 13.04 4.62 0.46
C GLN A 241 13.70 5.18 1.72
N PHE A 242 13.17 4.74 2.86
CA PHE A 242 13.62 5.15 4.19
C PHE A 242 13.94 3.93 5.04
N TRP A 243 15.01 4.01 5.82
CA TRP A 243 15.31 3.05 6.88
C TRP A 243 14.74 3.58 8.18
N LEU A 244 13.93 2.76 8.84
CA LEU A 244 13.33 3.09 10.14
C LEU A 244 14.26 2.67 11.26
N GLU A 245 14.91 3.63 11.88
CA GLU A 245 15.85 3.41 12.99
C GLU A 245 15.17 3.69 14.32
N TRP A 246 15.44 2.87 15.34
CA TRP A 246 15.02 3.15 16.71
C TRP A 246 15.88 4.26 17.32
N TRP A 247 15.32 5.01 18.27
CA TRP A 247 16.03 6.02 19.05
C TRP A 247 15.59 6.06 20.51
#